data_AF-A0A7C2NLU7-F1
#
_entry.id   AF-A0A7C2NLU7-F1
#
_cell.length_a   1.000
_cell.length_b   1.000
_cell.length_c   1.000
_cell.angle_alpha   90.00
_cell.angle_beta   90.00
_cell.angle_gamma   90.00
#
_symmetry.space_group_name_H-M   'P 1'
#
loop_
_entity.id
_entity.type
_entity.pdbx_description
1 polymer ?
#
loop_
_entity_poly.entity_id
_entity_poly.type
_entity_poly.pdbx_seq_one_letter_code
_entity_poly.pdbx_strand_id
1 'polypeptide(L)'
;MRPAPLVALLALLVPAAPGSAGEGSTDCLAAFVASAGDGRRIRCVDGDPACDSDPTPGVCRFEVSVCLNAPDPERPRCAPRDLEAYDVANVQPDTDPRHDFEFETLQNAVDLLGFPVAFDETELCAGPVAMNLPLAVRVQRGGARYRAFAKTLRGAALGPGGPLDVDGLPMKCVPARGADPCDGIVSTLDQLERHVFTGCTRDTCHNAPGNGHSLALVPGQAYANLVGVAPDNAAAAAAGKLRVDPGRPDRSFLLDKLRGTLAPAEGLRMPRELPKLPAKQIALVEAWIAAGAPAVGYVGGLGCEP
;
A
#
# COMPACT_ATOMS: atom_id res chain seq x y z
N MET A 1 20.17 -34.28 38.09
CA MET A 1 19.22 -33.53 37.22
C MET A 1 19.93 -33.30 35.89
N ARG A 2 19.49 -33.96 34.82
CA ARG A 2 20.06 -33.82 33.47
C ARG A 2 19.24 -32.77 32.70
N PRO A 3 19.85 -31.84 31.94
CA PRO A 3 19.10 -30.85 31.17
C PRO A 3 18.41 -31.53 29.97
N ALA A 4 17.17 -31.13 29.70
CA ALA A 4 16.40 -31.57 28.53
C ALA A 4 16.93 -30.90 27.25
N PRO A 5 16.90 -31.56 26.08
CA PRO A 5 17.37 -30.96 24.84
C PRO A 5 16.32 -29.97 24.31
N LEU A 6 16.79 -28.80 23.90
CA LEU A 6 16.02 -27.82 23.12
C LEU A 6 15.75 -28.45 21.73
N VAL A 7 14.49 -28.76 21.44
CA VAL A 7 14.06 -29.14 20.09
C VAL A 7 13.88 -27.84 19.30
N ALA A 8 14.84 -27.53 18.43
CA ALA A 8 14.69 -26.47 17.45
C ALA A 8 13.60 -26.88 16.45
N LEU A 9 12.46 -26.20 16.51
CA LEU A 9 11.39 -26.34 15.52
C LEU A 9 11.88 -25.65 14.24
N LEU A 10 12.44 -26.44 13.32
CA LEU A 10 12.76 -25.98 11.97
C LEU A 10 11.42 -25.73 11.25
N ALA A 11 11.00 -24.47 11.17
CA ALA A 11 9.90 -24.09 10.31
C ALA A 11 10.33 -24.35 8.86
N LEU A 12 9.84 -25.44 8.28
CA LEU A 12 9.91 -25.68 6.85
C LEU A 12 9.12 -24.56 6.17
N LEU A 13 9.82 -23.54 5.66
CA LEU A 13 9.30 -22.65 4.62
C LEU A 13 8.91 -23.56 3.45
N VAL A 14 7.62 -23.78 3.28
CA VAL A 14 7.08 -24.34 2.04
C VAL A 14 7.31 -23.24 0.99
N PRO A 15 8.12 -23.46 -0.05
CA PRO A 15 8.14 -22.52 -1.15
C PRO A 15 6.74 -22.49 -1.73
N ALA A 16 6.08 -21.33 -1.69
CA ALA A 16 4.89 -21.10 -2.48
C ALA A 16 5.25 -21.47 -3.93
N ALA A 17 4.53 -22.44 -4.50
CA ALA A 17 4.71 -22.76 -5.90
C ALA A 17 4.46 -21.47 -6.71
N PRO A 18 5.34 -21.09 -7.65
CA PRO A 18 5.12 -19.92 -8.49
C PRO A 18 3.94 -20.22 -9.40
N GLY A 19 2.74 -19.82 -9.01
CA GLY A 19 1.61 -19.83 -9.92
C GLY A 19 1.77 -18.63 -10.87
N SER A 20 1.87 -18.89 -12.16
CA SER A 20 1.90 -17.88 -13.20
C SER A 20 0.47 -17.36 -13.46
N ALA A 21 0.24 -16.05 -13.29
CA ALA A 21 -0.99 -15.38 -13.70
C ALA A 21 -0.89 -14.94 -15.16
N GLY A 22 -1.32 -15.81 -16.08
CA GLY A 22 -1.39 -15.50 -17.51
C GLY A 22 -2.57 -16.18 -18.21
N GLU A 23 -3.28 -15.44 -19.05
CA GLU A 23 -4.43 -15.91 -19.84
C GLU A 23 -3.97 -16.36 -21.23
N GLY A 24 -3.24 -17.48 -21.31
CA GLY A 24 -2.84 -18.04 -22.62
C GLY A 24 -1.84 -19.16 -22.48
N SER A 25 -1.99 -20.26 -23.22
CA SER A 25 -1.21 -21.51 -23.09
C SER A 25 0.24 -21.45 -23.63
N THR A 26 0.89 -20.28 -23.70
CA THR A 26 2.06 -20.09 -24.60
C THR A 26 3.26 -19.30 -24.08
N ASP A 27 3.24 -18.70 -22.89
CA ASP A 27 4.31 -17.78 -22.45
C ASP A 27 4.73 -17.98 -20.98
N CYS A 28 6.01 -17.69 -20.78
CA CYS A 28 6.87 -17.78 -19.59
C CYS A 28 7.83 -16.58 -19.64
N LEU A 29 7.45 -15.54 -20.40
CA LEU A 29 8.23 -14.32 -20.57
C LEU A 29 8.18 -13.49 -19.31
N ALA A 30 7.04 -13.52 -18.61
CA ALA A 30 6.90 -12.98 -17.28
C ALA A 30 6.01 -13.89 -16.42
N ALA A 31 6.26 -13.85 -15.11
CA ALA A 31 5.39 -14.48 -14.13
C ALA A 31 5.25 -13.56 -12.92
N PHE A 32 4.02 -13.41 -12.44
CA PHE A 32 3.77 -12.79 -11.15
C PHE A 32 3.98 -13.82 -10.04
N VAL A 33 4.94 -13.58 -9.16
CA VAL A 33 5.16 -14.40 -7.96
C VAL A 33 4.58 -13.64 -6.77
N ALA A 34 3.65 -14.26 -6.04
CA ALA A 34 2.98 -13.62 -4.91
C ALA A 34 3.10 -14.45 -3.64
N SER A 35 3.18 -13.78 -2.49
CA SER A 35 3.15 -14.42 -1.17
C SER A 35 1.76 -14.96 -0.79
N ALA A 36 0.74 -14.71 -1.61
CA ALA A 36 -0.65 -15.05 -1.38
C ALA A 36 -1.35 -15.54 -2.65
N GLY A 37 -2.37 -16.36 -2.49
CA GLY A 37 -3.20 -16.87 -3.59
C GLY A 37 -2.61 -18.10 -4.30
N ASP A 38 -3.15 -18.39 -5.48
CA ASP A 38 -2.74 -19.53 -6.33
C ASP A 38 -1.85 -19.08 -7.51
N GLY A 39 -1.36 -17.85 -7.45
CA GLY A 39 -0.56 -17.21 -8.49
C GLY A 39 -1.32 -16.86 -9.78
N ARG A 40 -2.57 -17.30 -9.97
CA ARG A 40 -3.47 -16.83 -11.04
C ARG A 40 -4.42 -15.72 -10.58
N ARG A 41 -4.73 -15.72 -9.29
CA ARG A 41 -5.56 -14.72 -8.63
C ARG A 41 -5.24 -14.68 -7.15
N ILE A 42 -5.42 -13.51 -6.56
CA ILE A 42 -5.33 -13.35 -5.11
C ILE A 42 -6.70 -12.99 -4.59
N ARG A 43 -7.22 -13.80 -3.68
CA ARG A 43 -8.41 -13.49 -2.89
C ARG A 43 -8.08 -13.72 -1.43
N CYS A 44 -7.80 -12.64 -0.72
CA CYS A 44 -7.44 -12.69 0.69
C CYS A 44 -8.60 -12.21 1.57
N VAL A 45 -8.80 -12.87 2.71
CA VAL A 45 -9.68 -12.40 3.77
C VAL A 45 -8.85 -11.53 4.70
N ASP A 46 -9.31 -10.32 4.97
CA ASP A 46 -8.68 -9.38 5.90
C ASP A 46 -8.42 -10.05 7.26
N GLY A 47 -7.16 -10.01 7.71
CA GLY A 47 -6.68 -10.65 8.94
C GLY A 47 -6.42 -12.16 8.85
N ASP A 48 -6.49 -12.79 7.67
CA ASP A 48 -6.08 -14.19 7.47
C ASP A 48 -4.55 -14.29 7.31
N PRO A 49 -3.81 -14.81 8.30
CA PRO A 49 -2.35 -14.83 8.27
C PRO A 49 -1.76 -15.71 7.15
N ALA A 50 -2.57 -16.53 6.47
CA ALA A 50 -2.12 -17.32 5.32
C ALA A 50 -1.93 -16.46 4.05
N CYS A 51 -2.55 -15.28 3.97
CA CYS A 51 -2.48 -14.40 2.80
C CYS A 51 -2.34 -12.93 3.12
N ASP A 52 -2.52 -12.54 4.39
CA ASP A 52 -2.47 -11.18 4.88
C ASP A 52 -1.30 -11.02 5.84
N SER A 53 -0.30 -10.26 5.43
CA SER A 53 0.88 -9.95 6.23
C SER A 53 0.69 -8.73 7.13
N ASP A 54 -0.40 -7.98 6.97
CA ASP A 54 -0.78 -6.87 7.85
C ASP A 54 -1.90 -7.33 8.79
N PRO A 55 -1.67 -7.40 10.11
CA PRO A 55 -2.72 -7.75 11.07
C PRO A 55 -3.72 -6.61 11.32
N THR A 56 -3.51 -5.41 10.73
CA THR A 56 -4.36 -4.24 10.92
C THR A 56 -5.70 -4.44 10.20
N PRO A 57 -6.84 -4.43 10.92
CA PRO A 57 -8.15 -4.61 10.29
C PRO A 57 -8.43 -3.53 9.23
N GLY A 58 -8.98 -3.94 8.08
CA GLY A 58 -9.40 -3.05 7.02
C GLY A 58 -8.47 -2.98 5.82
N VAL A 59 -7.39 -3.75 5.76
CA VAL A 59 -6.45 -3.80 4.64
C VAL A 59 -5.83 -5.18 4.54
N CYS A 60 -5.85 -5.77 3.34
CA CYS A 60 -5.02 -6.94 3.08
C CYS A 60 -3.68 -6.48 2.51
N ARG A 61 -2.57 -6.96 3.08
CA ARG A 61 -1.21 -6.76 2.57
C ARG A 61 -0.57 -8.07 2.18
N PHE A 62 0.06 -8.12 1.02
CA PHE A 62 0.87 -9.26 0.56
C PHE A 62 1.93 -8.78 -0.42
N GLU A 63 2.94 -9.59 -0.68
CA GLU A 63 4.05 -9.23 -1.56
C GLU A 63 3.84 -9.81 -2.97
N VAL A 64 4.23 -9.05 -3.99
CA VAL A 64 4.24 -9.46 -5.40
C VAL A 64 5.58 -9.08 -6.04
N SER A 65 6.15 -10.01 -6.81
CA SER A 65 7.32 -9.84 -7.67
C SER A 65 6.95 -10.16 -9.12
N VAL A 66 7.76 -9.67 -10.06
CA VAL A 66 7.75 -10.10 -11.47
C VAL A 66 9.05 -10.86 -11.72
N CYS A 67 8.94 -12.04 -12.31
CA CYS A 67 10.08 -12.83 -12.78
C CYS A 67 10.04 -12.93 -14.30
N LEU A 68 11.10 -12.51 -14.97
CA LEU A 68 11.24 -12.56 -16.43
C LEU A 68 11.89 -13.86 -16.87
N ASN A 69 11.50 -14.35 -18.05
CA ASN A 69 11.97 -15.62 -18.61
C ASN A 69 11.91 -16.74 -17.55
N ALA A 70 10.76 -16.86 -16.88
CA ALA A 70 10.51 -17.77 -15.76
C ALA A 70 9.85 -19.07 -16.24
N PRO A 71 10.62 -20.15 -16.51
CA PRO A 71 10.08 -21.41 -16.98
C PRO A 71 8.99 -21.99 -16.06
N ASP A 72 7.86 -22.37 -16.66
CA ASP A 72 6.74 -23.00 -15.97
C ASP A 72 6.76 -24.53 -16.20
N PRO A 73 6.97 -25.36 -15.16
CA PRO A 73 6.96 -26.82 -15.29
C PRO A 73 5.62 -27.40 -15.77
N GLU A 74 4.51 -26.69 -15.53
CA GLU A 74 3.19 -27.06 -16.06
C GLU A 74 3.05 -26.73 -17.55
N ARG A 75 3.98 -25.93 -18.10
CA ARG A 75 4.00 -25.47 -19.50
C ARG A 75 5.36 -25.68 -20.15
N PRO A 76 5.80 -26.93 -20.32
CA PRO A 76 7.14 -27.28 -20.84
C PRO A 76 7.38 -26.89 -22.31
N ARG A 77 6.37 -26.35 -23.00
CA ARG A 77 6.48 -25.86 -24.38
C ARG A 77 6.78 -24.38 -24.46
N CYS A 78 6.73 -23.67 -23.33
CA CYS A 78 7.15 -22.29 -23.33
C CYS A 78 8.68 -22.18 -23.40
N ALA A 79 9.17 -21.21 -24.17
CA ALA A 79 10.59 -20.90 -24.29
C ALA A 79 10.84 -19.42 -23.92
N PRO A 80 11.90 -19.12 -23.15
CA PRO A 80 12.43 -17.78 -22.97
C PRO A 80 12.69 -17.05 -24.29
N ARG A 81 12.65 -15.71 -24.27
CA ARG A 81 12.94 -14.87 -25.44
C ARG A 81 13.71 -13.62 -25.04
N ASP A 82 14.29 -12.94 -26.03
CA ASP A 82 14.86 -11.61 -25.84
C ASP A 82 13.74 -10.62 -25.53
N LEU A 83 13.88 -9.88 -24.44
CA LEU A 83 12.98 -8.84 -23.99
C LEU A 83 13.69 -7.49 -24.05
N GLU A 84 13.07 -6.50 -24.69
CA GLU A 84 13.59 -5.14 -24.75
C GLU A 84 13.13 -4.29 -23.55
N ALA A 85 11.98 -4.62 -22.98
CA ALA A 85 11.40 -3.94 -21.82
C ALA A 85 10.30 -4.80 -21.19
N TYR A 86 9.85 -4.39 -20.02
CA TYR A 86 8.63 -4.88 -19.38
C TYR A 86 7.85 -3.71 -18.80
N ASP A 87 6.59 -3.56 -19.21
CA ASP A 87 5.75 -2.44 -18.82
C ASP A 87 4.64 -2.88 -17.87
N VAL A 88 4.53 -2.23 -16.72
CA VAL A 88 3.41 -2.33 -15.80
C VAL A 88 2.39 -1.24 -16.13
N ALA A 89 1.11 -1.62 -16.25
CA ALA A 89 0.05 -0.67 -16.53
C ALA A 89 -0.30 0.21 -15.32
N ASN A 90 -0.77 1.44 -15.58
CA ASN A 90 -1.19 2.43 -14.59
C ASN A 90 -0.07 2.91 -13.64
N VAL A 91 1.18 2.93 -14.10
CA VAL A 91 2.33 3.42 -13.34
C VAL A 91 2.41 4.94 -13.27
N GLN A 92 1.98 5.66 -14.32
CA GLN A 92 2.01 7.13 -14.45
C GLN A 92 1.00 7.53 -15.55
N PRO A 93 0.59 8.81 -15.67
CA PRO A 93 0.90 9.92 -14.78
C PRO A 93 0.10 9.86 -13.47
N ASP A 94 0.58 10.52 -12.40
CA ASP A 94 -0.15 10.74 -11.12
C ASP A 94 -1.58 11.29 -11.30
N THR A 95 -1.84 11.97 -12.43
CA THR A 95 -3.15 12.54 -12.80
C THR A 95 -4.17 11.50 -13.33
N ASP A 96 -3.74 10.29 -13.68
CA ASP A 96 -4.67 9.21 -14.06
C ASP A 96 -5.37 8.69 -12.80
N PRO A 97 -6.72 8.69 -12.72
CA PRO A 97 -7.44 8.15 -11.57
C PRO A 97 -7.21 6.64 -11.33
N ARG A 98 -6.60 5.94 -12.30
CA ARG A 98 -6.18 4.53 -12.18
C ARG A 98 -4.74 4.36 -11.72
N HIS A 99 -3.96 5.45 -11.65
CA HIS A 99 -2.58 5.40 -11.21
C HIS A 99 -2.47 4.72 -9.83
N ASP A 100 -1.51 3.82 -9.72
CA ASP A 100 -1.28 3.02 -8.53
C ASP A 100 0.20 3.05 -8.17
N PHE A 101 0.51 3.66 -7.02
CA PHE A 101 1.88 3.84 -6.56
C PHE A 101 2.60 2.50 -6.27
N GLU A 102 1.87 1.45 -5.88
CA GLU A 102 2.48 0.13 -5.71
C GLU A 102 2.86 -0.46 -7.08
N PHE A 103 2.12 -0.14 -8.15
CA PHE A 103 2.47 -0.56 -9.52
C PHE A 103 3.68 0.22 -10.05
N GLU A 104 3.79 1.51 -9.77
CA GLU A 104 5.00 2.29 -10.07
C GLU A 104 6.22 1.75 -9.32
N THR A 105 6.05 1.41 -8.04
CA THR A 105 7.13 0.79 -7.24
C THR A 105 7.57 -0.54 -7.84
N LEU A 106 6.63 -1.35 -8.33
CA LEU A 106 6.93 -2.60 -9.03
C LEU A 106 7.64 -2.36 -10.37
N GLN A 107 7.23 -1.37 -11.17
CA GLN A 107 7.93 -0.99 -12.39
C GLN A 107 9.39 -0.62 -12.10
N ASN A 108 9.62 0.23 -11.10
CA ASN A 108 10.98 0.61 -10.71
C ASN A 108 11.82 -0.60 -10.27
N ALA A 109 11.21 -1.57 -9.58
CA ALA A 109 11.89 -2.80 -9.19
C ALA A 109 12.25 -3.69 -10.40
N VAL A 110 11.39 -3.72 -11.42
CA VAL A 110 11.65 -4.44 -12.69
C VAL A 110 12.71 -3.75 -13.52
N ASP A 111 12.71 -2.42 -13.61
CA ASP A 111 13.72 -1.65 -14.35
C ASP A 111 15.14 -1.88 -13.82
N LEU A 112 15.27 -2.18 -12.52
CA LEU A 112 16.55 -2.54 -11.87
C LEU A 112 17.12 -3.89 -12.31
N LEU A 113 16.33 -4.75 -12.96
CA LEU A 113 16.84 -5.99 -13.56
C LEU A 113 17.79 -5.69 -14.74
N GLY A 114 17.63 -4.53 -15.37
CA GLY A 114 18.38 -4.12 -16.55
C GLY A 114 17.81 -4.73 -17.83
N PHE A 115 17.64 -3.89 -18.85
CA PHE A 115 17.18 -4.30 -20.17
C PHE A 115 18.18 -3.83 -21.25
N PRO A 116 18.29 -4.54 -22.40
CA PRO A 116 17.51 -5.73 -22.77
C PRO A 116 17.91 -6.97 -21.96
N VAL A 117 16.97 -7.89 -21.78
CA VAL A 117 17.17 -9.22 -21.18
C VAL A 117 17.27 -10.25 -22.30
N ALA A 118 18.34 -11.05 -22.30
CA ALA A 118 18.56 -12.08 -23.30
C ALA A 118 17.76 -13.35 -23.01
N PHE A 119 17.46 -14.14 -24.06
CA PHE A 119 16.71 -15.39 -23.92
C PHE A 119 17.39 -16.44 -23.01
N ASP A 120 18.71 -16.38 -22.81
CA ASP A 120 19.45 -17.29 -21.94
C ASP A 120 19.54 -16.80 -20.48
N GLU A 121 19.09 -15.58 -20.20
CA GLU A 121 18.90 -15.05 -18.86
C GLU A 121 17.51 -15.43 -18.35
N THR A 122 17.45 -16.53 -17.59
CA THR A 122 16.21 -17.09 -17.04
C THR A 122 16.05 -16.81 -15.56
N GLU A 123 14.81 -16.80 -15.07
CA GLU A 123 14.47 -16.62 -13.64
C GLU A 123 14.97 -15.28 -13.05
N LEU A 124 14.94 -14.21 -13.85
CA LEU A 124 15.30 -12.87 -13.40
C LEU A 124 14.13 -12.23 -12.66
N CYS A 125 14.18 -12.25 -11.33
CA CYS A 125 13.10 -11.74 -10.48
C CYS A 125 13.41 -10.38 -9.88
N ALA A 126 12.46 -9.45 -10.05
CA ALA A 126 12.44 -8.20 -9.30
C ALA A 126 12.19 -8.48 -7.81
N GLY A 127 12.75 -7.63 -6.95
CA GLY A 127 12.50 -7.67 -5.51
C GLY A 127 10.99 -7.55 -5.19
N PRO A 128 10.52 -8.16 -4.09
CA PRO A 128 9.10 -8.14 -3.75
C PRO A 128 8.63 -6.72 -3.40
N VAL A 129 7.45 -6.37 -3.90
CA VAL A 129 6.75 -5.11 -3.59
C VAL A 129 5.47 -5.43 -2.82
N ALA A 130 5.22 -4.70 -1.75
CA ALA A 130 4.01 -4.89 -0.97
C ALA A 130 2.79 -4.27 -1.66
N MET A 131 1.76 -5.07 -1.85
CA MET A 131 0.47 -4.65 -2.39
C MET A 131 -0.50 -4.43 -1.24
N ASN A 132 -0.98 -3.20 -1.07
CA ASN A 132 -2.00 -2.87 -0.06
C ASN A 132 -3.38 -2.78 -0.72
N LEU A 133 -4.35 -3.56 -0.24
CA LEU A 133 -5.73 -3.56 -0.73
C LEU A 133 -6.68 -3.12 0.39
N PRO A 134 -6.87 -1.79 0.60
CA PRO A 134 -7.72 -1.28 1.66
C PRO A 134 -9.19 -1.57 1.38
N LEU A 135 -9.90 -2.14 2.35
CA LEU A 135 -11.34 -2.35 2.29
C LEU A 135 -12.07 -1.01 2.24
N ALA A 136 -13.06 -0.91 1.35
CA ALA A 136 -13.87 0.29 1.26
C ALA A 136 -14.89 0.34 2.41
N VAL A 137 -14.99 1.47 3.10
CA VAL A 137 -16.04 1.71 4.09
C VAL A 137 -17.30 2.23 3.37
N ARG A 138 -18.45 1.61 3.62
CA ARG A 138 -19.75 2.16 3.19
C ARG A 138 -20.67 2.36 4.38
N VAL A 139 -21.07 3.61 4.59
CA VAL A 139 -22.09 3.99 5.55
C VAL A 139 -23.48 3.67 4.98
N GLN A 140 -24.28 2.92 5.72
CA GLN A 140 -25.66 2.58 5.39
C GLN A 140 -26.59 2.88 6.58
N ARG A 141 -27.92 2.76 6.37
CA ARG A 141 -28.94 3.03 7.41
C ARG A 141 -28.79 2.16 8.67
N GLY A 142 -28.03 1.05 8.60
CA GLY A 142 -27.75 0.14 9.71
C GLY A 142 -26.32 0.22 10.26
N GLY A 143 -25.60 1.30 9.99
CA GLY A 143 -24.19 1.48 10.37
C GLY A 143 -23.25 1.35 9.17
N ALA A 144 -21.96 1.52 9.43
CA ALA A 144 -20.94 1.32 8.41
C ALA A 144 -20.54 -0.14 8.32
N ARG A 145 -20.13 -0.55 7.12
CA ARG A 145 -19.61 -1.89 6.86
C ARG A 145 -18.45 -1.78 5.90
N TYR A 146 -17.48 -2.67 6.09
CA TYR A 146 -16.49 -2.90 5.06
C TYR A 146 -17.13 -3.50 3.79
N ARG A 147 -16.50 -3.21 2.65
CA ARG A 147 -16.79 -3.75 1.34
C ARG A 147 -15.47 -4.22 0.73
N ALA A 148 -15.55 -5.34 0.03
CA ALA A 148 -14.40 -5.88 -0.68
C ALA A 148 -13.82 -4.83 -1.63
N PHE A 149 -12.50 -4.79 -1.70
CA PHE A 149 -11.74 -3.98 -2.63
C PHE A 149 -11.00 -4.91 -3.59
N ALA A 150 -10.88 -4.49 -4.85
CA ALA A 150 -10.18 -5.25 -5.86
C ALA A 150 -9.40 -4.32 -6.78
N LYS A 151 -8.20 -4.75 -7.15
CA LYS A 151 -7.38 -4.14 -8.21
C LYS A 151 -6.78 -5.24 -9.08
N THR A 152 -6.30 -4.89 -10.26
CA THR A 152 -5.67 -5.85 -11.18
C THR A 152 -4.34 -5.28 -11.65
N LEU A 153 -3.28 -5.99 -11.32
CA LEU A 153 -1.95 -5.72 -11.88
C LEU A 153 -1.93 -6.26 -13.31
N ARG A 154 -1.47 -5.45 -14.25
CA ARG A 154 -1.25 -5.87 -15.65
C ARG A 154 0.16 -5.53 -16.05
N GLY A 155 0.85 -6.50 -16.66
CA GLY A 155 2.21 -6.33 -17.14
C GLY A 155 2.33 -6.78 -18.58
N ALA A 156 3.26 -6.21 -19.33
CA ALA A 156 3.48 -6.52 -20.73
C ALA A 156 4.97 -6.73 -21.00
N ALA A 157 5.34 -7.92 -21.48
CA ALA A 157 6.68 -8.19 -21.97
C ALA A 157 6.83 -7.67 -23.40
N LEU A 158 7.85 -6.84 -23.65
CA LEU A 158 8.07 -6.18 -24.94
C LEU A 158 9.31 -6.74 -25.63
N GLY A 159 9.24 -6.92 -26.94
CA GLY A 159 10.39 -7.26 -27.78
C GLY A 159 10.51 -6.32 -28.99
N PRO A 160 11.43 -6.61 -29.92
CA PRO A 160 11.78 -5.71 -31.04
C PRO A 160 10.62 -5.34 -31.99
N GLY A 161 9.53 -6.09 -31.96
CA GLY A 161 8.33 -5.88 -32.77
C GLY A 161 7.11 -5.36 -32.01
N GLY A 162 7.26 -5.03 -30.72
CA GLY A 162 6.15 -4.64 -29.84
C GLY A 162 5.83 -5.69 -28.76
N PRO A 163 4.61 -5.64 -28.17
CA PRO A 163 4.22 -6.54 -27.10
C PRO A 163 4.28 -8.00 -27.54
N LEU A 164 5.00 -8.81 -26.76
CA LEU A 164 5.11 -10.25 -26.93
C LEU A 164 4.05 -10.98 -26.11
N ASP A 165 3.76 -10.45 -24.91
CA ASP A 165 2.86 -11.06 -23.93
C ASP A 165 2.27 -9.98 -23.01
N VAL A 166 1.05 -10.20 -22.52
CA VAL A 166 0.35 -9.33 -21.56
C VAL A 166 -0.34 -10.18 -20.51
N ASP A 167 0.15 -10.08 -19.29
CA ASP A 167 -0.35 -10.80 -18.13
C ASP A 167 -1.23 -9.95 -17.23
N GLY A 168 -2.06 -10.62 -16.43
CA GLY A 168 -2.96 -9.97 -15.49
C GLY A 168 -3.14 -10.76 -14.20
N LEU A 169 -2.81 -10.13 -13.06
CA LEU A 169 -3.05 -10.68 -11.73
C LEU A 169 -4.21 -9.93 -11.04
N PRO A 170 -5.44 -10.49 -11.04
CA PRO A 170 -6.55 -9.94 -10.28
C PRO A 170 -6.35 -10.20 -8.78
N MET A 171 -6.48 -9.15 -7.99
CA MET A 171 -6.30 -9.17 -6.55
C MET A 171 -7.54 -8.63 -5.85
N LYS A 172 -7.97 -9.30 -4.78
CA LYS A 172 -9.18 -8.94 -4.03
C LYS A 172 -8.98 -9.16 -2.53
N CYS A 173 -9.19 -8.09 -1.76
CA CYS A 173 -9.35 -8.16 -0.32
C CYS A 173 -10.84 -8.25 0.01
N VAL A 174 -11.22 -9.18 0.89
CA VAL A 174 -12.59 -9.30 1.38
C VAL A 174 -12.64 -9.15 2.89
N PRO A 175 -13.69 -8.49 3.45
CA PRO A 175 -13.80 -8.35 4.89
C PRO A 175 -13.97 -9.72 5.58
N ALA A 176 -13.39 -9.87 6.76
CA ALA A 176 -13.72 -10.97 7.66
C ALA A 176 -15.22 -10.94 8.01
N ARG A 177 -15.80 -12.12 8.28
CA ARG A 177 -17.22 -12.21 8.61
C ARG A 177 -17.51 -11.47 9.92
N GLY A 178 -18.44 -10.53 9.87
CA GLY A 178 -18.85 -9.75 11.04
C GLY A 178 -17.95 -8.57 11.36
N ALA A 179 -16.86 -8.36 10.61
CA ALA A 179 -15.97 -7.22 10.82
C ALA A 179 -16.68 -5.89 10.56
N ASP A 180 -16.51 -4.96 11.49
CA ASP A 180 -16.98 -3.59 11.45
C ASP A 180 -15.81 -2.61 11.36
N PRO A 181 -15.92 -1.51 10.59
CA PRO A 181 -14.90 -0.46 10.53
C PRO A 181 -14.46 0.09 11.89
N CYS A 182 -15.33 0.06 12.88
CA CYS A 182 -15.03 0.54 14.23
C CYS A 182 -14.56 -0.54 15.20
N ASP A 183 -14.43 -1.80 14.76
CA ASP A 183 -14.00 -2.88 15.63
C ASP A 183 -12.57 -2.65 16.15
N GLY A 184 -12.43 -2.70 17.48
CA GLY A 184 -11.15 -2.53 18.14
C GLY A 184 -10.55 -1.12 18.02
N ILE A 185 -11.32 -0.12 17.56
CA ILE A 185 -10.91 1.28 17.62
C ILE A 185 -11.09 1.79 19.05
N VAL A 186 -10.02 2.34 19.65
CA VAL A 186 -10.00 2.72 21.07
C VAL A 186 -9.78 4.21 21.32
N SER A 187 -9.44 4.98 20.29
CA SER A 187 -9.22 6.43 20.39
C SER A 187 -9.49 7.12 19.05
N THR A 188 -9.62 8.45 19.09
CA THR A 188 -9.68 9.24 17.85
C THR A 188 -8.39 9.15 17.04
N LEU A 189 -7.21 9.06 17.69
CA LEU A 189 -5.95 8.84 16.99
C LEU A 189 -5.95 7.49 16.24
N ASP A 190 -6.38 6.42 16.90
CA ASP A 190 -6.47 5.08 16.31
C ASP A 190 -7.43 5.08 15.11
N GLN A 191 -8.55 5.80 15.22
CA GLN A 191 -9.47 6.01 14.09
C GLN A 191 -8.81 6.78 12.93
N LEU A 192 -8.04 7.83 13.22
CA LEU A 192 -7.30 8.58 12.19
C LEU A 192 -6.26 7.69 11.52
N GLU A 193 -5.50 6.89 12.28
CA GLU A 193 -4.51 5.96 11.74
C GLU A 193 -5.17 4.95 10.79
N ARG A 194 -6.32 4.37 11.15
CA ARG A 194 -7.01 3.34 10.35
C ARG A 194 -7.86 3.85 9.19
N HIS A 195 -8.51 5.00 9.32
CA HIS A 195 -9.48 5.50 8.33
C HIS A 195 -8.99 6.68 7.50
N VAL A 196 -7.93 7.37 7.94
CA VAL A 196 -7.41 8.55 7.26
C VAL A 196 -5.97 8.32 6.78
N PHE A 197 -5.07 7.93 7.68
CA PHE A 197 -3.63 7.85 7.37
C PHE A 197 -3.25 6.63 6.53
N THR A 198 -4.02 5.54 6.56
CA THR A 198 -3.86 4.41 5.62
C THR A 198 -3.84 4.86 4.15
N GLY A 199 -4.64 5.87 3.79
CA GLY A 199 -4.62 6.46 2.45
C GLY A 199 -3.39 7.33 2.14
N CYS A 200 -2.52 7.57 3.12
CA CYS A 200 -1.31 8.39 3.04
C CYS A 200 -0.02 7.55 3.13
N THR A 201 -0.08 6.35 3.70
CA THR A 201 1.06 5.45 3.96
C THR A 201 1.37 4.50 2.80
N ARG A 202 1.21 4.94 1.54
CA ARG A 202 1.66 4.15 0.36
C ARG A 202 3.18 4.07 0.31
N ASP A 203 3.72 3.09 -0.42
CA ASP A 203 5.12 2.65 -0.29
C ASP A 203 6.19 3.73 -0.51
N THR A 204 5.86 4.81 -1.22
CA THR A 204 6.75 5.95 -1.49
C THR A 204 6.31 7.27 -0.84
N CYS A 205 5.13 7.30 -0.21
CA CYS A 205 4.50 8.55 0.26
C CYS A 205 4.85 8.84 1.72
N HIS A 206 4.26 8.11 2.67
CA HIS A 206 4.46 8.35 4.11
C HIS A 206 4.47 7.05 4.93
N ASN A 207 5.01 5.96 4.37
CA ASN A 207 5.07 4.64 5.03
C ASN A 207 6.30 4.44 5.94
N ALA A 208 7.38 5.21 5.76
CA ALA A 208 8.64 4.99 6.48
C ALA A 208 9.41 6.30 6.74
N PRO A 209 10.25 6.35 7.80
CA PRO A 209 11.14 7.49 8.05
C PRO A 209 12.16 7.61 6.92
N GLY A 210 11.99 8.61 6.04
CA GLY A 210 12.83 8.86 4.87
C GLY A 210 12.02 9.07 3.58
N ASN A 211 10.80 8.52 3.53
CA ASN A 211 9.85 8.76 2.45
C ASN A 211 9.07 10.06 2.71
N GLY A 212 8.72 10.76 1.63
CA GLY A 212 7.97 12.02 1.65
C GLY A 212 8.32 12.99 2.78
N HIS A 213 9.48 13.64 2.72
CA HIS A 213 9.93 14.65 3.70
C HIS A 213 10.05 14.11 5.14
N SER A 214 10.64 12.92 5.31
CA SER A 214 10.94 12.33 6.63
C SER A 214 9.70 12.17 7.53
N LEU A 215 8.59 11.70 6.96
CA LEU A 215 7.33 11.52 7.69
C LEU A 215 6.77 10.12 7.46
N ALA A 216 6.73 9.32 8.53
CA ALA A 216 5.99 8.07 8.58
C ALA A 216 4.65 8.28 9.32
N LEU A 217 3.55 7.94 8.67
CA LEU A 217 2.17 8.01 9.20
C LEU A 217 1.61 6.63 9.55
N VAL A 218 2.47 5.61 9.60
CA VAL A 218 2.08 4.24 9.97
C VAL A 218 1.64 4.16 11.43
N PRO A 219 0.73 3.22 11.78
CA PRO A 219 0.26 3.02 13.14
C PRO A 219 1.40 2.92 14.15
N GLY A 220 1.24 3.57 15.30
CA GLY A 220 2.24 3.58 16.37
C GLY A 220 3.45 4.51 16.15
N GLN A 221 3.61 5.09 14.96
CA GLN A 221 4.67 6.05 14.64
C GLN A 221 4.12 7.44 14.28
N ALA A 222 2.90 7.51 13.73
CA ALA A 222 2.28 8.75 13.25
C ALA A 222 2.24 9.84 14.33
N TYR A 223 1.83 9.51 15.56
CA TYR A 223 1.71 10.49 16.64
C TYR A 223 3.04 11.20 16.94
N ALA A 224 4.10 10.42 17.17
CA ALA A 224 5.42 10.95 17.49
C ALA A 224 6.03 11.75 16.34
N ASN A 225 5.64 11.47 15.10
CA ASN A 225 6.10 12.18 13.92
C ASN A 225 5.29 13.45 13.60
N LEU A 226 4.11 13.61 14.18
CA LEU A 226 3.18 14.71 13.89
C LEU A 226 3.11 15.74 15.02
N VAL A 227 2.84 15.29 16.23
CA VAL A 227 2.35 16.15 17.31
C VAL A 227 3.51 16.91 17.95
N GLY A 228 3.48 18.24 17.84
CA GLY A 228 4.54 19.09 18.39
C GLY A 228 5.82 19.16 17.53
N VAL A 229 5.84 18.50 16.37
CA VAL A 229 7.04 18.34 15.55
C VAL A 229 7.12 19.44 14.49
N ALA A 230 8.30 20.04 14.30
CA ALA A 230 8.52 21.01 13.23
C ALA A 230 8.43 20.34 11.84
N PRO A 231 7.84 20.98 10.83
CA PRO A 231 7.84 20.44 9.47
C PRO A 231 9.24 20.58 8.82
N ASP A 232 9.62 19.60 7.98
CA ASP A 232 10.88 19.66 7.22
C ASP A 232 10.86 20.75 6.13
N ASN A 233 9.66 21.21 5.74
CA ASN A 233 9.52 22.34 4.83
C ASN A 233 10.01 23.64 5.51
N ALA A 234 11.11 24.20 5.00
CA ALA A 234 11.75 25.38 5.58
C ALA A 234 10.84 26.62 5.66
N ALA A 235 9.94 26.82 4.69
CA ALA A 235 9.02 27.96 4.71
C ALA A 235 7.97 27.83 5.83
N ALA A 236 7.37 26.65 5.96
CA ALA A 236 6.43 26.36 7.03
C ALA A 236 7.10 26.42 8.42
N ALA A 237 8.33 25.91 8.53
CA ALA A 237 9.12 25.99 9.76
C ALA A 237 9.48 27.44 10.12
N ALA A 238 9.90 28.26 9.15
CA ALA A 238 10.19 29.67 9.35
C ALA A 238 8.93 30.49 9.74
N ALA A 239 7.75 30.07 9.28
CA ALA A 239 6.47 30.62 9.71
C ALA A 239 6.05 30.15 11.12
N GLY A 240 6.84 29.31 11.79
CA GLY A 240 6.58 28.81 13.13
C GLY A 240 5.42 27.82 13.21
N LYS A 241 5.07 27.15 12.10
CA LYS A 241 4.08 26.07 12.07
C LYS A 241 4.66 24.79 12.65
N LEU A 242 3.78 23.95 13.19
CA LEU A 242 4.09 22.56 13.55
C LEU A 242 3.35 21.64 12.58
N ARG A 243 3.85 20.41 12.36
CA ARG A 243 3.14 19.38 11.60
C ARG A 243 1.72 19.22 12.15
N VAL A 244 1.60 19.09 13.48
CA VAL A 244 0.39 19.30 14.27
C VAL A 244 0.72 20.18 15.47
N ASP A 245 0.05 21.33 15.62
CA ASP A 245 0.10 22.23 16.79
C ASP A 245 -1.09 21.92 17.72
N PRO A 246 -0.89 21.23 18.86
CA PRO A 246 -1.97 20.83 19.75
C PRO A 246 -2.84 22.01 20.20
N GLY A 247 -4.15 21.89 19.97
CA GLY A 247 -5.13 22.92 20.33
C GLY A 247 -5.20 24.08 19.33
N ARG A 248 -4.37 24.09 18.29
CA ARG A 248 -4.30 25.18 17.30
C ARG A 248 -4.35 24.67 15.86
N PRO A 249 -5.57 24.37 15.35
CA PRO A 249 -5.79 23.93 13.98
C PRO A 249 -5.23 24.90 12.93
N ASP A 250 -5.33 26.21 13.18
CA ASP A 250 -4.87 27.30 12.34
C ASP A 250 -3.33 27.37 12.19
N ARG A 251 -2.59 26.80 13.14
CA ARG A 251 -1.12 26.70 13.10
C ARG A 251 -0.59 25.32 12.71
N SER A 252 -1.49 24.40 12.38
CA SER A 252 -1.16 23.01 12.07
C SER A 252 -0.98 22.80 10.58
N PHE A 253 0.25 22.53 10.17
CA PHE A 253 0.64 22.38 8.77
C PHE A 253 -0.05 21.20 8.07
N LEU A 254 -0.37 20.13 8.82
CA LEU A 254 -1.16 19.01 8.31
C LEU A 254 -2.50 19.47 7.73
N LEU A 255 -3.22 20.39 8.38
CA LEU A 255 -4.50 20.89 7.88
C LEU A 255 -4.33 21.75 6.63
N ASP A 256 -3.27 22.56 6.56
CA ASP A 256 -2.96 23.33 5.34
C ASP A 256 -2.72 22.41 4.15
N LYS A 257 -1.95 21.34 4.37
CA LYS A 257 -1.71 20.28 3.38
C LYS A 257 -3.03 19.63 2.96
N LEU A 258 -3.86 19.20 3.91
CA LEU A 258 -5.11 18.50 3.64
C LEU A 258 -6.19 19.36 3.00
N ARG A 259 -6.18 20.68 3.22
CA ARG A 259 -7.14 21.64 2.64
C ARG A 259 -6.65 22.21 1.31
N GLY A 260 -5.33 22.36 1.16
CA GLY A 260 -4.68 23.05 0.05
C GLY A 260 -4.63 24.57 0.25
N THR A 261 -4.49 25.03 1.49
CA THR A 261 -4.39 26.46 1.88
C THR A 261 -2.94 26.92 2.07
N LEU A 262 -2.02 26.24 1.39
CA LEU A 262 -0.57 26.41 1.52
C LEU A 262 -0.10 27.74 0.92
N ALA A 263 0.89 28.36 1.57
CA ALA A 263 1.62 29.48 0.98
C ALA A 263 2.53 29.01 -0.18
N PRO A 264 2.96 29.90 -1.10
CA PRO A 264 3.69 29.52 -2.32
C PRO A 264 4.94 28.64 -2.15
N ALA A 265 5.63 28.74 -1.00
CA ALA A 265 6.85 27.96 -0.71
C ALA A 265 6.61 26.73 0.19
N GLU A 266 5.35 26.44 0.52
CA GLU A 266 4.98 25.34 1.42
C GLU A 266 4.68 24.02 0.65
N GLY A 267 4.89 24.02 -0.66
CA GLY A 267 4.70 22.86 -1.54
C GLY A 267 3.24 22.61 -1.91
N LEU A 268 2.92 21.37 -2.30
CA LEU A 268 1.60 21.01 -2.80
C LEU A 268 0.67 20.47 -1.70
N ARG A 269 -0.63 20.54 -1.99
CA ARG A 269 -1.72 19.92 -1.24
C ARG A 269 -1.50 18.39 -1.15
N MET A 270 -1.91 17.81 -0.02
CA MET A 270 -2.05 16.36 0.14
C MET A 270 -3.53 15.92 0.21
N PRO A 271 -3.87 14.72 -0.31
CA PRO A 271 -3.04 13.86 -1.16
C PRO A 271 -2.68 14.56 -2.48
N ARG A 272 -1.43 14.41 -2.95
CA ARG A 272 -0.92 15.09 -4.16
C ARG A 272 -1.56 14.48 -5.40
N GLU A 273 -2.07 15.33 -6.29
CA GLU A 273 -2.65 14.95 -7.61
C GLU A 273 -3.80 13.93 -7.58
N LEU A 274 -4.23 13.55 -6.38
CA LEU A 274 -5.34 12.66 -6.10
C LEU A 274 -6.59 13.44 -5.63
N PRO A 275 -7.78 12.80 -5.67
CA PRO A 275 -8.99 13.35 -5.10
C PRO A 275 -8.81 13.82 -3.65
N LYS A 276 -9.55 14.87 -3.28
CA LYS A 276 -9.51 15.36 -1.89
C LYS A 276 -10.05 14.32 -0.93
N LEU A 277 -9.47 14.28 0.28
CA LEU A 277 -10.11 13.54 1.37
C LEU A 277 -11.55 14.07 1.57
N PRO A 278 -12.50 13.18 1.90
CA PRO A 278 -13.85 13.58 2.28
C PRO A 278 -13.80 14.65 3.39
N ALA A 279 -14.70 15.65 3.29
CA ALA A 279 -14.75 16.75 4.24
C ALA A 279 -14.89 16.28 5.70
N LYS A 280 -15.59 15.16 5.93
CA LYS A 280 -15.72 14.55 7.26
C LYS A 280 -14.40 14.06 7.84
N GLN A 281 -13.51 13.48 7.02
CA GLN A 281 -12.20 13.03 7.49
C GLN A 281 -11.31 14.24 7.84
N ILE A 282 -11.35 15.30 7.04
CA ILE A 282 -10.63 16.55 7.36
C ILE A 282 -11.18 17.18 8.64
N ALA A 283 -12.51 17.17 8.83
CA ALA A 283 -13.14 17.68 10.04
C ALA A 283 -12.77 16.85 11.29
N LEU A 284 -12.62 15.53 11.16
CA LEU A 284 -12.15 14.67 12.24
C LEU A 284 -10.71 15.00 12.65
N VAL A 285 -9.81 15.19 11.66
CA VAL A 285 -8.43 15.64 11.92
C VAL A 285 -8.43 17.00 12.62
N GLU A 286 -9.24 17.95 12.14
CA GLU A 286 -9.36 19.27 12.76
C GLU A 286 -9.87 19.21 14.19
N ALA A 287 -10.93 18.43 14.46
CA ALA A 287 -11.48 18.26 15.79
C ALA A 287 -10.45 17.63 16.75
N TRP A 288 -9.72 16.62 16.28
CA TRP A 288 -8.65 15.99 17.05
C TRP A 288 -7.55 17.00 17.41
N ILE A 289 -7.10 17.80 16.46
CA ILE A 289 -6.10 18.85 16.70
C ILE A 289 -6.65 19.90 17.69
N ALA A 290 -7.88 20.39 17.48
CA ALA A 290 -8.52 21.39 18.33
C ALA A 290 -8.66 20.93 19.78
N ALA A 291 -8.84 19.64 20.01
CA ALA A 291 -8.92 19.04 21.34
C ALA A 291 -7.55 18.79 22.01
N GLY A 292 -6.46 19.31 21.43
CA GLY A 292 -5.11 19.11 21.96
C GLY A 292 -4.40 17.89 21.41
N ALA A 293 -4.89 17.32 20.30
CA ALA A 293 -4.31 16.13 19.64
C ALA A 293 -4.02 14.99 20.64
N PRO A 294 -5.00 14.51 21.43
CA PRO A 294 -4.74 13.49 22.44
C PRO A 294 -4.32 12.15 21.81
N ALA A 295 -3.34 11.48 22.42
CA ALA A 295 -2.90 10.14 22.01
C ALA A 295 -3.92 9.03 22.33
N VAL A 296 -4.79 9.26 23.30
CA VAL A 296 -5.75 8.28 23.83
C VAL A 296 -7.12 8.90 24.02
N GLY A 297 -8.15 8.05 24.07
CA GLY A 297 -9.53 8.47 24.26
C GLY A 297 -10.17 9.09 23.02
N TYR A 298 -11.46 9.37 23.15
CA TYR A 298 -12.29 9.90 22.08
C TYR A 298 -12.53 11.40 22.25
N VAL A 299 -12.33 12.15 21.17
CA VAL A 299 -12.59 13.59 21.13
C VAL A 299 -14.08 13.87 20.95
N GLY A 300 -14.61 14.82 21.72
CA GLY A 300 -16.00 15.27 21.60
C GLY A 300 -17.05 14.27 22.12
N GLY A 301 -16.64 13.20 22.81
CA GLY A 301 -17.55 12.14 23.28
C GLY A 301 -18.17 11.30 22.15
N LEU A 302 -17.74 11.54 20.91
CA LEU A 302 -18.12 10.76 19.75
C LEU A 302 -17.21 9.54 19.73
N GLY A 303 -17.80 8.34 19.73
CA GLY A 303 -17.06 7.11 19.47
C GLY A 303 -16.51 7.08 18.05
N CYS A 304 -16.08 5.91 17.58
CA CYS A 304 -15.68 5.77 16.19
C CYS A 304 -16.81 6.14 15.21
N GLU A 305 -16.48 6.98 14.23
CA GLU A 305 -17.34 7.42 13.12
C GLU A 305 -16.65 7.20 11.77
N PRO A 306 -16.96 6.11 11.07
CA PRO A 306 -16.21 5.66 9.89
C PRO A 306 -16.61 6.37 8.58
#